data_AF-A0A7L0MAB3-F1
#
_entry.id   AF-A0A7L0MAB3-F1
#
_cell.length_a   1.000
_cell.length_b   1.000
_cell.length_c   1.000
_cell.angle_alpha   90.00
_cell.angle_beta   90.00
_cell.angle_gamma   90.00
#
_symmetry.space_group_name_H-M   'P 1'
#
loop_
_entity.id
_entity.type
_entity.pdbx_description
1 polymer ?
#
loop_
_entity_poly.entity_id
_entity_poly.type
_entity_poly.pdbx_seq_one_letter_code
_entity_poly.pdbx_strand_id
1 'polypeptide(L)' 'LSCRHFSRRGVCVPTCRFTQGETREFAQGGECFECHPECERIEGNVTCYGS' A
#
# COMPACT_ATOMS: atom_id res chain seq x y z
N LEU A 1 6.03 17.87 9.92
CA LEU A 1 6.10 16.42 10.28
C LEU A 1 6.47 15.67 9.00
N SER A 2 7.65 15.04 8.95
CA SER A 2 8.08 14.22 7.80
C SER A 2 7.91 12.75 8.18
N CYS A 3 7.14 11.99 7.39
CA CYS A 3 7.01 10.55 7.61
C CYS A 3 8.32 9.86 7.25
N ARG A 4 8.88 9.09 8.18
CA ARG A 4 10.14 8.34 7.97
C ARG A 4 9.96 7.15 7.02
N HIS A 5 8.75 6.60 6.94
CA HIS A 5 8.44 5.39 6.18
C HIS A 5 7.41 5.73 5.10
N PHE A 6 6.15 5.36 5.32
CA PHE A 6 5.08 5.63 4.38
C PHE A 6 4.02 6.56 4.99
N SER A 7 3.36 7.34 4.15
CA SER A 7 2.14 8.08 4.48
C SER A 7 0.95 7.33 3.91
N ARG A 8 -0.09 7.10 4.69
CA ARG A 8 -1.37 6.63 4.21
C ARG A 8 -2.40 7.70 4.48
N ARG A 9 -2.83 8.42 3.44
CA ARG A 9 -3.81 9.51 3.53
C ARG A 9 -3.43 10.55 4.59
N GLY A 10 -2.14 10.90 4.68
CA GLY A 10 -1.59 11.87 5.63
C GLY A 10 -1.21 11.31 7.01
N VAL A 11 -1.39 10.01 7.26
CA VAL A 11 -0.98 9.35 8.51
C VAL A 11 0.29 8.55 8.28
N CYS A 12 1.34 8.79 9.08
CA CYS A 12 2.57 7.99 8.98
C CYS A 12 2.33 6.55 9.44
N VAL A 13 2.68 5.59 8.58
CA VAL A 13 2.62 4.16 8.85
C VAL A 13 4.00 3.53 8.60
N PRO A 14 4.36 2.47 9.34
CA PRO A 14 5.64 1.79 9.14
C PRO A 14 5.71 1.04 7.79
N THR A 15 4.56 0.54 7.30
CA THR A 15 4.45 -0.19 6.03
C THR A 15 3.05 -0.03 5.44
N CYS A 16 2.93 -0.08 4.11
CA CYS A 16 1.65 -0.19 3.43
C CYS A 16 1.16 -1.65 3.40
N ARG A 17 -0.08 -1.85 2.98
CA ARG A 17 -0.73 -3.16 2.83
C ARG A 17 -0.31 -3.91 1.55
N PHE A 18 0.98 -4.18 1.41
CA PHE A 18 1.52 -4.87 0.22
C PHE A 18 1.02 -6.31 0.11
N THR A 19 1.15 -7.07 1.20
CA THR A 19 0.90 -8.51 1.25
C THR A 19 -0.26 -8.91 2.17
N GLN A 20 -0.83 -7.96 2.90
CA GLN A 20 -1.76 -8.21 4.01
C GLN A 20 -2.81 -7.09 4.12
N GLY A 21 -3.95 -7.39 4.75
CA GLY A 21 -5.06 -6.45 4.95
C GLY A 21 -6.20 -6.66 3.94
N GLU A 22 -7.33 -5.98 4.13
CA GLU A 22 -8.51 -6.14 3.26
C GLU A 22 -8.34 -5.44 1.90
N THR A 23 -7.93 -4.18 1.91
CA THR A 23 -7.46 -3.49 0.70
C THR A 23 -5.97 -3.69 0.54
N ARG A 24 -5.54 -4.13 -0.64
CA ARG A 24 -4.10 -4.18 -0.98
C ARG A 24 -3.64 -2.80 -1.42
N GLU A 25 -2.43 -2.47 -1.03
CA GLU A 25 -1.80 -1.18 -1.30
C GLU A 25 -0.44 -1.37 -1.98
N PHE A 26 -0.06 -0.43 -2.83
CA PHE A 26 1.30 -0.24 -3.31
C PHE A 26 1.85 1.10 -2.79
N ALA A 27 3.16 1.29 -2.90
CA ALA A 27 3.80 2.52 -2.46
C ALA A 27 4.39 3.27 -3.64
N GLN A 28 4.14 4.58 -3.70
CA GLN A 28 4.73 5.47 -4.68
C GLN A 28 5.19 6.74 -3.96
N GLY A 29 6.49 7.04 -4.04
CA GLY A 29 7.05 8.24 -3.40
C GLY A 29 6.95 8.27 -1.87
N GLY A 30 6.84 7.11 -1.21
CA GLY A 30 6.63 7.05 0.24
C GLY A 30 5.17 7.28 0.65
N GLU A 31 4.22 7.22 -0.27
CA GLU A 31 2.78 7.25 0.01
C GLU A 31 2.12 5.93 -0.40
N CYS A 32 1.19 5.45 0.42
CA CYS A 32 0.41 4.24 0.20
C CYS A 32 -0.82 4.55 -0.66
N PHE A 33 -0.98 3.82 -1.76
CA PHE A 33 -2.11 3.89 -2.67
C PHE A 33 -2.80 2.53 -2.75
N GLU A 34 -4.12 2.52 -2.92
CA GLU A 34 -4.90 1.29 -3.06
C GLU A 34 -4.74 0.70 -4.46
N CYS A 35 -4.63 -0.62 -4.57
CA CYS A 35 -4.62 -1.33 -5.85
C CYS A 35 -5.97 -1.17 -6.57
N HIS A 36 -6.01 -1.38 -7.90
CA HIS A 36 -7.29 -1.50 -8.61
C HIS A 36 -8.16 -2.62 -8.01
N PRO A 37 -9.48 -2.44 -7.90
CA PRO A 37 -10.39 -3.50 -7.44
C PRO A 37 -10.45 -4.75 -8.34
N GLU A 38 -9.98 -4.68 -9.59
CA GLU A 38 -9.91 -5.84 -10.50
C GLU A 38 -8.57 -6.57 -10.40
N CYS A 39 -7.62 -6.09 -9.58
CA CYS A 39 -6.43 -6.86 -9.23
C CYS A 39 -6.78 -7.99 -8.26
N GLU A 40 -6.50 -9.24 -8.65
CA GLU A 40 -6.70 -10.40 -7.79
C GLU A 40 -5.72 -10.40 -6.62
N ARG A 41 -6.23 -10.66 -5.41
CA ARG A 41 -5.43 -10.56 -4.19
C ARG A 41 -4.53 -11.78 -4.05
N ILE A 42 -3.22 -11.53 -3.94
CA ILE A 42 -2.23 -12.60 -3.83
C ILE A 42 -1.83 -12.76 -2.36
N GLU A 43 -2.24 -13.84 -1.72
CA GLU A 43 -1.88 -14.13 -0.33
C GLU A 43 -0.37 -14.39 -0.18
N GLY A 44 0.28 -13.66 0.73
CA GLY A 44 1.72 -13.77 0.98
C GLY A 44 2.63 -13.06 -0.04
N ASN A 45 2.07 -12.38 -1.05
CA ASN A 45 2.85 -11.61 -2.04
C ASN A 45 2.21 -10.26 -2.38
N VAL A 46 2.96 -9.41 -3.07
CA VAL A 46 2.50 -8.12 -3.57
C VAL A 46 1.42 -8.34 -4.62
N THR A 47 0.30 -7.63 -4.49
CA THR A 47 -0.85 -7.77 -5.41
C THR A 47 -0.76 -6.84 -6.62
N CYS A 48 -0.23 -5.63 -6.42
CA CYS A 48 -0.08 -4.67 -7.49
C CYS A 48 1.19 -3.83 -7.29
N TYR A 49 1.72 -3.28 -8.38
CA TYR A 49 2.83 -2.32 -8.38
C TYR A 49 2.37 -0.90 -8.78
N GLY A 50 1.06 -0.73 -8.98
CA GLY A 50 0.40 0.45 -9.47
C GLY A 50 -1.12 0.29 -9.38
N SER A 51 -1.84 1.40 -9.56
CA SER A 51 -3.30 1.43 -9.62
C SER A 51 -3.81 0.83 -10.91
#